data_AF-A0A833HI98-F1
#
_entry.id   AF-A0A833HI98-F1
#
_cell.length_a   1.000
_cell.length_b   1.000
_cell.length_c   1.000
_cell.angle_alpha   90.00
_cell.angle_beta   90.00
_cell.angle_gamma   90.00
#
_symmetry.space_group_name_H-M   'P 1'
#
loop_
_entity.id
_entity.type
_entity.pdbx_description
1 polymer ?
#
loop_
_entity_poly.entity_id
_entity_poly.type
_entity_poly.pdbx_seq_one_letter_code
_entity_poly.pdbx_strand_id
1 'polypeptide(L)'
;MPVFKPCQKAGAKAILRAANDDDVAAQDRKRQRDDAARRFVQERARALQLDLKVARVDFSLSGKKATVYFTAEHRVDFRQLVRETAQRFGTRVHMTQLGARDEARLLGGLGVCGKTLCCSTWLKEFRPISIQMAKRQNLSLNPSKISGQCGRLLCCLAYENDQYPSGKKAQQGAAPGAEAS
;
A
#
# COMPACT_ATOMS: atom_id res chain seq x y z
N MET A 1 -27.04 24.35 -12.39
CA MET A 1 -26.27 23.22 -11.82
C MET A 1 -24.79 23.61 -11.84
N PRO A 2 -24.07 23.60 -10.71
CA PRO A 2 -22.65 23.95 -10.71
C PRO A 2 -21.90 22.88 -11.49
N VAL A 3 -21.38 23.26 -12.66
CA VAL A 3 -20.49 22.43 -13.46
C VAL A 3 -19.23 22.24 -12.63
N PHE A 4 -19.06 21.05 -12.05
CA PHE A 4 -17.84 20.66 -11.36
C PHE A 4 -16.67 20.88 -12.32
N LYS A 5 -15.85 21.90 -12.05
CA LYS A 5 -14.60 22.15 -12.78
C LYS A 5 -13.75 20.90 -12.62
N PRO A 6 -13.49 20.12 -13.68
CA PRO A 6 -12.70 18.92 -13.52
C PRO A 6 -11.27 19.36 -13.19
N CYS A 7 -10.78 18.90 -12.05
CA CYS A 7 -9.39 19.03 -11.64
C CYS A 7 -8.50 18.17 -12.54
N GLN A 8 -8.50 18.45 -13.84
CA GLN A 8 -7.62 17.80 -14.82
C GLN A 8 -6.20 18.30 -14.55
N LYS A 9 -5.49 17.59 -13.68
CA LYS A 9 -4.03 17.69 -13.59
C LYS A 9 -3.46 17.46 -15.00
N ALA A 10 -2.49 18.28 -15.39
CA ALA A 10 -1.76 18.15 -16.64
C ALA A 10 -1.26 16.71 -16.83
N GLY A 11 -1.81 15.98 -17.82
CA GLY A 11 -1.46 14.59 -18.13
C GLY A 11 -2.56 13.54 -17.90
N ALA A 12 -3.73 13.92 -17.38
CA ALA A 12 -4.87 13.00 -17.31
C ALA A 12 -5.48 12.77 -18.71
N LYS A 13 -5.77 11.51 -19.06
CA LYS A 13 -6.51 11.20 -20.30
C LYS A 13 -7.94 11.76 -20.21
N ALA A 14 -8.45 12.28 -21.32
CA ALA A 14 -9.81 12.79 -21.41
C ALA A 14 -10.83 11.69 -21.05
N ILE A 15 -11.81 12.04 -20.23
CA ILE A 15 -12.93 11.17 -19.90
C ILE A 15 -13.83 11.13 -21.14
N LEU A 16 -14.02 9.95 -21.73
CA LEU A 16 -14.79 9.79 -22.97
C LEU A 16 -16.30 9.79 -22.71
N ARG A 17 -16.75 8.93 -21.78
CA ARG A 17 -18.16 8.76 -21.41
C ARG A 17 -18.29 8.05 -20.06
N ALA A 18 -19.50 8.07 -19.49
CA ALA A 18 -19.85 7.18 -18.37
C ALA A 18 -19.74 5.70 -18.82
N ALA A 19 -19.47 4.81 -17.86
CA ALA A 19 -19.39 3.38 -18.12
C ALA A 19 -20.78 2.83 -18.50
N ASN A 20 -20.82 2.02 -19.55
CA ASN A 20 -22.03 1.29 -19.96
C ASN A 20 -22.02 -0.11 -19.35
N ASP A 21 -23.14 -0.83 -19.42
CA ASP A 21 -23.25 -2.19 -18.89
C ASP A 21 -22.22 -3.16 -19.49
N ASP A 22 -21.87 -2.98 -20.77
CA ASP A 22 -20.80 -3.75 -21.42
C ASP A 22 -19.42 -3.54 -20.78
N ASP A 23 -19.12 -2.32 -20.34
CA ASP A 23 -17.87 -1.98 -19.67
C ASP A 23 -17.81 -2.60 -18.28
N VAL A 24 -18.94 -2.60 -17.56
CA VAL A 24 -19.08 -3.26 -16.25
C VAL A 24 -18.91 -4.77 -16.41
N ALA A 25 -19.58 -5.38 -17.38
CA ALA A 25 -19.44 -6.80 -17.67
C ALA A 25 -18.00 -7.16 -18.09
N ALA A 26 -17.33 -6.31 -18.87
CA ALA A 26 -15.92 -6.50 -19.22
C ALA A 26 -15.01 -6.42 -18.00
N GLN A 27 -15.28 -5.49 -17.07
CA GLN A 27 -14.56 -5.36 -15.82
C GLN A 27 -14.74 -6.59 -14.92
N ASP A 28 -15.94 -7.15 -14.85
CA ASP A 28 -16.19 -8.35 -14.03
C ASP A 28 -15.55 -9.60 -14.65
N ARG A 29 -15.58 -9.76 -15.98
CA ARG A 29 -14.80 -10.80 -16.68
C ARG A 29 -13.31 -10.66 -16.39
N LYS A 30 -12.79 -9.43 -16.35
CA LYS A 30 -11.38 -9.16 -16.00
C LYS A 30 -11.10 -9.59 -14.56
N ARG A 31 -11.95 -9.22 -13.59
CA ARG A 31 -11.79 -9.61 -12.18
C ARG A 31 -11.76 -11.13 -12.00
N GLN A 32 -12.67 -11.85 -12.66
CA GLN A 32 -12.67 -13.31 -12.62
C GLN A 32 -11.38 -13.90 -13.20
N ARG A 33 -10.87 -13.31 -14.29
CA ARG A 33 -9.58 -13.72 -14.88
C ARG A 33 -8.38 -13.39 -13.98
N ASP A 34 -8.37 -12.21 -13.35
CA ASP A 34 -7.37 -11.80 -12.35
C ASP A 34 -7.32 -12.81 -11.19
N ASP A 35 -8.49 -13.19 -10.66
CA ASP A 35 -8.61 -14.14 -9.55
C ASP A 35 -8.20 -15.57 -9.94
N ALA A 36 -8.61 -16.04 -11.12
CA ALA A 36 -8.20 -17.34 -11.63
C ALA A 36 -6.68 -17.42 -11.83
N ALA A 37 -6.07 -16.35 -12.38
CA ALA A 37 -4.63 -16.26 -12.52
C ALA A 37 -3.91 -16.21 -11.17
N ARG A 38 -4.45 -15.46 -10.19
CA ARG A 38 -3.88 -15.44 -8.85
C ARG A 38 -3.83 -16.83 -8.22
N ARG A 39 -4.90 -17.61 -8.32
CA ARG A 39 -4.96 -18.99 -7.80
C ARG A 39 -3.96 -19.89 -8.51
N PHE A 40 -3.92 -19.86 -9.84
CA PHE A 40 -2.98 -20.65 -10.63
C PHE A 40 -1.52 -20.35 -10.28
N VAL A 41 -1.15 -19.07 -10.18
CA VAL A 41 0.23 -18.67 -9.82
C VAL A 41 0.57 -19.12 -8.40
N GLN A 42 -0.38 -19.05 -7.45
CA GLN A 42 -0.17 -19.51 -6.08
C GLN A 42 0.04 -21.03 -6.01
N GLU A 43 -0.79 -21.81 -6.72
CA GLU A 43 -0.64 -23.26 -6.82
C GLU A 43 0.70 -23.63 -7.42
N ARG A 44 1.10 -22.95 -8.51
CA ARG A 44 2.36 -23.28 -9.16
C ARG A 44 3.59 -22.84 -8.37
N ALA A 45 3.54 -21.70 -7.69
CA ALA A 45 4.60 -21.29 -6.79
C ALA A 45 4.83 -22.34 -5.67
N ARG A 46 3.75 -22.92 -5.12
CA ARG A 46 3.84 -24.01 -4.15
C ARG A 46 4.42 -25.29 -4.74
N ALA A 47 3.98 -25.67 -5.94
CA ALA A 47 4.48 -26.87 -6.63
C ALA A 47 5.98 -26.78 -6.97
N LEU A 48 6.45 -25.56 -7.29
CA LEU A 48 7.87 -25.26 -7.55
C LEU A 48 8.68 -24.99 -6.28
N GLN A 49 8.07 -25.09 -5.10
CA GLN A 49 8.69 -24.83 -3.79
C GLN A 49 9.38 -23.46 -3.71
N LEU A 50 8.78 -22.45 -4.35
CA LEU A 50 9.31 -21.09 -4.33
C LEU A 50 8.87 -20.38 -3.04
N ASP A 51 9.85 -19.83 -2.32
CA ASP A 51 9.61 -19.03 -1.11
C ASP A 51 9.14 -17.61 -1.47
N LEU A 52 7.90 -17.51 -1.96
CA LEU A 52 7.26 -16.25 -2.31
C LEU A 52 5.78 -16.25 -1.93
N LYS A 53 5.27 -15.06 -1.58
CA LYS A 53 3.85 -14.82 -1.33
C LYS A 53 3.27 -13.97 -2.44
N VAL A 54 2.32 -14.53 -3.19
CA VAL A 54 1.60 -13.80 -4.25
C VAL A 54 0.50 -12.96 -3.62
N ALA A 55 0.60 -11.64 -3.73
CA ALA A 55 -0.38 -10.69 -3.20
C ALA A 55 -1.54 -10.47 -4.17
N ARG A 56 -1.25 -10.20 -5.45
CA ARG A 56 -2.27 -9.89 -6.46
C ARG A 56 -1.75 -10.17 -7.88
N VAL A 57 -2.66 -10.47 -8.80
CA VAL A 57 -2.40 -10.46 -10.24
C VAL A 57 -3.33 -9.45 -10.88
N ASP A 58 -2.82 -8.63 -11.79
CA ASP A 58 -3.61 -7.65 -12.53
C ASP A 58 -3.31 -7.72 -14.02
N PHE A 59 -4.32 -8.03 -14.83
CA PHE A 59 -4.25 -7.94 -16.28
C PHE A 59 -4.42 -6.50 -16.75
N SER A 60 -3.75 -6.10 -17.83
CA SER A 60 -4.03 -4.81 -18.45
C SER A 60 -5.44 -4.80 -19.06
N LEU A 61 -6.02 -3.60 -19.25
CA LEU A 61 -7.32 -3.45 -19.93
C LEU A 61 -7.34 -4.09 -21.32
N SER A 62 -6.21 -4.08 -22.03
CA SER A 62 -6.06 -4.74 -23.33
C SER A 62 -5.81 -6.25 -23.23
N GLY A 63 -5.63 -6.80 -22.03
CA GLY A 63 -5.35 -8.22 -21.79
C GLY A 63 -3.96 -8.70 -22.21
N LYS A 64 -3.11 -7.85 -22.81
CA LYS A 64 -1.79 -8.24 -23.35
C LYS A 64 -0.69 -8.42 -22.30
N LYS A 65 -0.82 -7.74 -21.15
CA LYS A 65 0.18 -7.73 -20.06
C LYS A 65 -0.48 -8.19 -18.77
N ALA A 66 0.16 -9.13 -18.07
CA ALA A 66 -0.20 -9.52 -16.72
C ALA A 66 0.88 -9.05 -15.75
N THR A 67 0.50 -8.36 -14.68
CA THR A 67 1.42 -7.92 -13.63
C THR A 67 1.14 -8.72 -12.37
N VAL A 68 2.14 -9.47 -11.91
CA VAL A 68 2.07 -10.29 -10.71
C VAL A 68 2.82 -9.57 -9.61
N TYR A 69 2.10 -9.25 -8.54
CA TYR A 69 2.63 -8.63 -7.34
C TYR A 69 2.95 -9.69 -6.29
N PHE A 70 4.20 -9.74 -5.85
CA PHE A 70 4.66 -10.73 -4.88
C PHE A 70 5.56 -10.10 -3.81
N THR A 71 5.58 -10.72 -2.63
CA THR A 71 6.52 -10.43 -1.55
C THR A 71 7.43 -11.65 -1.37
N ALA A 72 8.74 -11.42 -1.17
CA ALA A 72 9.73 -12.46 -0.89
C ALA A 72 10.82 -11.88 0.02
N GLU A 73 11.33 -12.68 0.95
CA GLU A 73 12.42 -12.29 1.85
C GLU A 73 13.79 -12.48 1.20
N HIS A 74 13.94 -13.56 0.44
CA HIS A 74 15.17 -13.92 -0.27
C HIS A 74 15.04 -13.73 -1.79
N ARG A 75 16.17 -13.85 -2.50
CA ARG A 75 16.15 -13.85 -3.97
C ARG A 75 15.54 -15.15 -4.46
N VAL A 76 14.46 -15.04 -5.24
CA VAL A 76 13.72 -16.19 -5.78
C VAL A 76 13.91 -16.26 -7.30
N ASP A 77 14.20 -17.45 -7.84
CA ASP A 77 14.19 -17.68 -9.28
C ASP A 77 12.78 -18.04 -9.75
N PHE A 78 12.10 -17.06 -10.37
CA PHE A 78 10.75 -17.19 -10.89
C PHE A 78 10.70 -17.48 -12.40
N ARG A 79 11.82 -17.82 -13.05
CA ARG A 79 11.87 -18.05 -14.51
C ARG A 79 10.88 -19.13 -14.96
N GLN A 80 10.82 -20.23 -14.24
CA GLN A 80 9.88 -21.33 -14.54
C GLN A 80 8.43 -20.90 -14.33
N LEU A 81 8.14 -20.24 -13.21
CA LEU A 81 6.80 -19.71 -12.92
C LEU A 81 6.31 -18.75 -14.01
N VAL A 82 7.19 -17.87 -14.51
CA VAL A 82 6.88 -16.94 -15.60
C VAL A 82 6.54 -17.69 -16.88
N ARG A 83 7.32 -18.70 -17.26
CA ARG A 83 7.09 -19.50 -18.48
C ARG A 83 5.72 -20.17 -18.44
N GLU A 84 5.39 -20.82 -17.34
CA GLU A 84 4.13 -21.54 -17.22
C GLU A 84 2.91 -20.62 -17.13
N THR A 85 3.04 -19.50 -16.43
CA THR A 85 1.99 -18.48 -16.40
C THR A 85 1.77 -17.87 -17.79
N ALA A 86 2.85 -17.58 -18.52
CA ALA A 86 2.76 -17.08 -19.89
C ALA A 86 2.12 -18.10 -20.84
N GLN A 87 2.47 -19.39 -20.71
CA GLN A 87 1.89 -20.48 -21.50
C GLN A 87 0.39 -20.65 -21.21
N ARG A 88 -0.04 -20.55 -19.95
CA ARG A 88 -1.45 -20.71 -19.56
C ARG A 88 -2.33 -19.57 -20.06
N PHE A 89 -1.86 -18.33 -19.96
CA PHE A 89 -2.69 -17.15 -20.24
C PHE A 89 -2.41 -16.48 -21.59
N GLY A 90 -1.32 -16.84 -22.29
CA GLY A 90 -0.95 -16.26 -23.57
C GLY A 90 -0.56 -14.77 -23.48
N THR A 91 -0.04 -14.33 -22.34
CA THR A 91 0.23 -12.90 -22.06
C THR A 91 1.66 -12.66 -21.60
N ARG A 92 2.18 -11.46 -21.84
CA ARG A 92 3.48 -11.06 -21.29
C ARG A 92 3.35 -10.85 -19.78
N VAL A 93 4.03 -11.70 -19.01
CA VAL A 93 4.03 -11.64 -17.56
C VAL A 93 5.14 -10.70 -17.07
N HIS A 94 4.79 -9.81 -16.15
CA HIS A 94 5.71 -8.92 -15.45
C HIS A 94 5.62 -9.22 -13.96
N MET A 95 6.76 -9.48 -13.34
CA MET A 95 6.87 -9.76 -11.91
C MET A 95 7.29 -8.47 -11.21
N THR A 96 6.53 -8.04 -10.21
CA THR A 96 6.81 -6.85 -9.40
C THR A 96 6.89 -7.23 -7.94
N GLN A 97 8.07 -7.02 -7.35
CA GLN A 97 8.26 -7.23 -5.92
C GLN A 97 7.63 -6.07 -5.14
N LEU A 98 6.84 -6.40 -4.12
CA LEU A 98 6.28 -5.44 -3.19
C LEU A 98 7.13 -5.39 -1.91
N GLY A 99 7.32 -4.19 -1.37
CA GLY A 99 7.78 -4.02 -0.01
C GLY A 99 6.65 -4.24 1.00
N ALA A 100 6.99 -4.50 2.27
CA ALA A 100 6.02 -4.73 3.35
C ALA A 100 4.95 -3.61 3.48
N ARG A 101 5.34 -2.35 3.22
CA ARG A 101 4.40 -1.22 3.24
C ARG A 101 3.47 -1.20 2.02
N ASP A 102 3.98 -1.55 0.85
CA ASP A 102 3.18 -1.57 -0.37
C ASP A 102 2.19 -2.74 -0.38
N GLU A 103 2.55 -3.87 0.23
CA GLU A 103 1.63 -4.96 0.51
C GLU A 103 0.47 -4.48 1.40
N ALA A 104 0.76 -3.82 2.53
CA ALA A 104 -0.27 -3.25 3.39
C ALA A 104 -1.11 -2.18 2.69
N ARG A 105 -0.52 -1.40 1.78
CA ARG A 105 -1.23 -0.43 0.94
C ARG A 105 -2.19 -1.10 -0.03
N LEU A 106 -1.76 -2.21 -0.65
CA LEU A 106 -2.53 -2.94 -1.64
C LEU A 106 -3.71 -3.69 -1.01
N LEU A 107 -3.49 -4.32 0.14
CA LEU A 107 -4.53 -5.02 0.90
C LEU A 107 -5.46 -4.04 1.62
N GLY A 108 -4.94 -2.89 2.03
CA GLY A 108 -5.65 -1.98 2.92
C GLY A 108 -5.74 -2.51 4.34
N GLY A 109 -6.59 -1.89 5.15
CA GLY A 109 -6.82 -2.29 6.54
C GLY A 109 -7.12 -1.13 7.46
N LEU A 110 -7.19 -1.42 8.75
CA LEU A 110 -7.39 -0.44 9.82
C LEU A 110 -6.09 -0.26 10.61
N GLY A 111 -5.76 0.98 10.91
CA GLY A 111 -4.65 1.33 11.79
C GLY A 111 -5.03 1.22 13.25
N VAL A 112 -4.03 1.34 14.14
CA VAL A 112 -4.22 1.38 15.60
C VAL A 112 -5.13 2.54 16.07
N CYS A 113 -5.32 3.55 15.21
CA CYS A 113 -6.22 4.68 15.44
C CYS A 113 -7.68 4.41 15.02
N GLY A 114 -8.00 3.20 14.56
CA GLY A 114 -9.34 2.81 14.10
C GLY A 114 -9.74 3.36 12.72
N LYS A 115 -8.87 4.13 12.06
CA LYS A 115 -9.08 4.65 10.70
C LYS A 115 -8.42 3.73 9.66
N THR A 116 -8.81 3.89 8.39
CA THR A 116 -8.12 3.23 7.27
C THR A 116 -6.65 3.62 7.20
N LEU A 117 -5.79 2.73 6.71
CA LEU A 117 -4.34 2.98 6.65
C LEU A 117 -4.01 4.27 5.86
N CYS A 118 -3.29 5.21 6.49
CA CYS A 118 -2.83 6.47 5.89
C CYS A 118 -2.21 6.26 4.48
N CYS A 119 -1.40 5.20 4.31
CA CYS A 119 -0.73 4.85 3.05
C CYS A 119 -1.64 4.32 1.93
N SER A 120 -2.81 3.78 2.27
CA SER A 120 -3.81 3.30 1.31
C SER A 120 -4.73 4.42 0.81
N THR A 121 -4.93 5.44 1.62
CA THR A 121 -5.99 6.44 1.41
C THR A 121 -5.47 7.68 0.68
N TRP A 122 -4.53 8.41 1.29
CA TRP A 122 -4.14 9.75 0.79
C TRP A 122 -2.64 10.01 0.84
N LEU A 123 -1.90 9.39 1.76
CA LEU A 123 -0.47 9.65 1.92
C LEU A 123 0.34 8.85 0.89
N LYS A 124 0.76 9.53 -0.19
CA LYS A 124 1.51 8.94 -1.31
C LYS A 124 3.03 9.09 -1.18
N GLU A 125 3.48 10.17 -0.55
CA GLU A 125 4.89 10.48 -0.36
C GLU A 125 5.31 10.18 1.08
N PHE A 126 6.42 9.48 1.24
CA PHE A 126 6.90 9.02 2.54
C PHE A 126 8.22 9.70 2.88
N ARG A 127 8.23 10.43 3.99
CA ARG A 127 9.45 10.91 4.64
C ARG A 127 10.06 9.79 5.50
N PRO A 128 11.38 9.76 5.68
CA PRO A 128 12.01 8.84 6.63
C PRO A 128 11.46 9.10 8.04
N ILE A 129 11.15 8.02 8.77
CA ILE A 129 10.56 8.09 10.10
C ILE A 129 11.62 7.66 11.12
N SER A 130 11.76 8.43 12.20
CA SER A 130 12.68 8.12 13.30
C SER A 130 11.93 7.94 14.62
N ILE A 131 12.52 7.17 15.53
CA ILE A 131 11.95 6.92 16.88
C ILE A 131 11.83 8.23 17.69
N GLN A 132 12.67 9.23 17.41
CA GLN A 132 12.61 10.55 18.05
C GLN A 132 11.29 11.28 17.76
N MET A 133 10.68 11.04 16.59
CA MET A 133 9.36 11.59 16.26
C MET A 133 8.28 11.03 17.19
N ALA A 134 8.33 9.73 17.51
CA ALA A 134 7.40 9.12 18.46
C ALA A 134 7.57 9.71 19.87
N LYS A 135 8.82 9.93 20.31
CA LYS A 135 9.11 10.59 21.59
C LYS A 135 8.56 12.03 21.64
N ARG A 136 8.73 12.81 20.57
CA ARG A 136 8.21 14.18 20.47
C ARG A 136 6.68 14.25 20.57
N GLN A 137 6.01 13.21 20.09
CA GLN A 137 4.55 13.08 20.12
C GLN A 137 4.04 12.45 21.43
N ASN A 138 4.93 12.27 22.42
CA ASN A 138 4.62 11.65 23.71
C ASN A 138 3.97 10.25 23.57
N LEU A 139 4.34 9.51 22.52
CA LEU A 139 3.89 8.13 22.32
C LEU A 139 4.78 7.17 23.09
N SER A 140 4.15 6.16 23.70
CA SER A 140 4.86 5.07 24.36
C SER A 140 5.76 4.34 23.36
N LEU A 141 7.02 4.08 23.75
CA LEU A 141 8.04 3.41 22.93
C LEU A 141 7.80 1.90 22.72
N ASN A 142 6.60 1.41 23.07
CA ASN A 142 6.22 0.03 22.84
C ASN A 142 6.00 -0.22 21.34
N PRO A 143 6.65 -1.25 20.74
CA PRO A 143 6.59 -1.51 19.31
C PRO A 143 5.16 -1.70 18.81
N SER A 144 4.27 -2.31 19.61
CA SER A 144 2.86 -2.51 19.24
C SER A 144 2.05 -1.21 19.09
N LYS A 145 2.50 -0.10 19.69
CA LYS A 145 1.82 1.21 19.62
C LYS A 145 2.40 2.10 18.52
N ILE A 146 3.68 1.94 18.18
CA ILE A 146 4.39 2.79 17.20
C ILE A 146 4.58 2.13 15.83
N SER A 147 4.35 0.81 15.73
CA SER A 147 4.41 0.07 14.47
C SER A 147 3.02 -0.03 13.84
N GLY A 148 2.96 0.19 12.54
CA GLY A 148 1.76 -0.05 11.75
C GLY A 148 1.62 -1.51 11.32
N GLN A 149 0.52 -1.83 10.65
CA GLN A 149 0.22 -3.18 10.13
C GLN A 149 1.30 -3.75 9.20
N CYS A 150 2.10 -2.87 8.58
CA CYS A 150 3.23 -3.25 7.73
C CYS A 150 4.50 -3.65 8.51
N GLY A 151 4.46 -3.70 9.85
CA GLY A 151 5.62 -4.03 10.70
C GLY A 151 6.68 -2.91 10.80
N ARG A 152 6.46 -1.76 10.14
CA ARG A 152 7.32 -0.57 10.22
C ARG A 152 6.67 0.52 11.05
N LEU A 153 7.46 1.52 11.45
CA LEU A 153 6.96 2.70 12.14
C LEU A 153 5.80 3.37 11.39
N LEU A 154 4.84 3.89 12.16
CA LEU A 154 3.65 4.58 11.66
C LEU A 154 4.03 5.75 10.74
N CYS A 155 3.50 5.75 9.52
CA CYS A 155 3.75 6.82 8.55
C CYS A 155 3.12 8.17 8.96
N CYS A 156 2.06 8.13 9.76
CA CYS A 156 1.38 9.32 10.24
C CYS A 156 2.26 10.09 11.27
N LEU A 157 3.23 9.42 11.95
CA LEU A 157 4.24 10.08 12.79
C LEU A 157 5.00 11.16 12.01
N ALA A 158 5.48 10.81 10.81
CA ALA A 158 6.23 11.75 9.99
C ALA A 158 5.35 12.86 9.42
N TYR A 159 4.08 12.58 9.16
CA TYR A 159 3.15 13.59 8.66
C TYR A 159 2.87 14.66 9.72
N GLU A 160 2.57 14.24 10.94
CA GLU A 160 2.15 15.15 12.01
C GLU A 160 3.32 15.86 12.68
N ASN A 161 4.54 15.34 12.56
CA ASN A 161 5.72 15.83 13.29
C ASN A 161 6.00 17.32 13.17
N ASP A 162 5.64 17.96 12.05
CA ASP A 162 5.86 19.39 11.84
C ASP A 162 4.91 20.25 12.69
N GLN A 163 3.77 19.68 13.09
CA GLN A 163 2.76 20.33 13.94
C GLN A 163 3.09 20.25 15.43
N TYR A 164 3.99 19.34 15.83
CA TYR A 164 4.42 19.26 17.22
C TYR A 164 5.48 20.33 17.49
N PRO A 165 5.53 20.94 18.69
CA PRO A 165 6.59 21.87 19.04
C PRO A 165 7.95 21.15 19.05
N SER A 166 8.97 21.77 18.45
CA SER A 166 10.36 21.29 18.57
C SER A 166 10.74 21.40 20.04
N GLY A 167 11.37 20.38 20.61
CA GLY A 167 11.59 20.18 22.05
C GLY A 167 12.36 21.26 22.84
N LYS A 168 12.50 22.49 22.33
CA LYS A 168 12.93 23.66 23.10
C LYS A 168 11.78 24.44 23.75
N LYS A 169 10.52 24.26 23.32
CA LYS A 169 9.36 24.97 23.93
C LYS A 169 8.52 24.14 24.91
N ALA A 170 8.69 22.82 24.96
CA ALA A 170 7.89 21.95 25.83
C ALA A 170 8.42 21.81 27.27
N GLN A 171 9.62 22.35 27.58
CA GLN A 171 10.21 22.29 28.92
C GLN A 171 10.04 23.59 29.74
N GLN A 172 9.44 24.64 29.18
CA GLN A 172 9.10 25.87 29.91
C GLN A 172 7.60 25.87 30.23
N GLY A 173 7.21 25.07 31.22
CA GLY A 173 5.81 24.95 31.61
C GLY A 173 5.53 24.11 32.86
N ALA A 174 6.57 23.58 33.51
CA ALA A 174 6.47 23.07 34.88
C ALA A 174 7.04 24.14 35.82
N ALA A 175 6.21 25.12 36.19
CA ALA A 175 6.51 25.98 37.33
C ALA A 175 6.44 25.10 38.60
N PRO A 176 7.45 25.13 39.49
CA PRO A 176 7.37 24.43 40.76
C PRO A 176 6.24 25.05 41.61
N GLY A 177 5.50 24.18 42.29
CA GLY A 177 4.37 24.53 43.13
C GLY A 177 4.73 25.61 44.16
N ALA A 178 3.81 26.57 44.28
CA ALA A 178 3.69 27.38 45.47
C ALA A 178 3.19 26.48 46.61
N GLU A 179 4.04 26.21 47.61
CA GLU A 179 3.58 25.85 48.94
C GLU A 179 4.06 26.95 49.89
N ALA A 180 3.06 27.70 50.35
CA ALA A 180 3.15 28.63 51.46
C ALA A 180 2.88 27.86 52.75
N SER A 181 3.78 27.95 53.72
CA SER A 181 3.54 28.12 55.18
C SER A 181 4.87 28.15 55.91
#